data_AF-A0A819RA02-F1
#
_entry.id   AF-A0A819RA02-F1
#
_cell.length_a   1.000
_cell.length_b   1.000
_cell.length_c   1.000
_cell.angle_alpha   90.00
_cell.angle_beta   90.00
_cell.angle_gamma   90.00
#
_symmetry.space_group_name_H-M   'P 1'
#
loop_
_entity.id
_entity.type
_entity.pdbx_description
1 polymer ?
#
loop_
_entity_poly.entity_id
_entity_poly.type
_entity_poly.pdbx_seq_one_letter_code
_entity_poly.pdbx_strand_id
1 'polypeptide(L)'
;MCSNSPYKITDYLQYDYVGAPWPLNSSLPITGGNGGFSLRSRNKTITLLERMTFPAESGIPEDVWFSENLPTVGILPPRHVAKTFSVEGVFHENPMAVHKFYVSSELNTTQLKKIHTVCPEAVLIPPYGKI
;
A
#
# COMPACT_ATOMS: atom_id res chain seq x y z
N MET A 1 8.64 -5.76 6.07
CA MET A 1 8.73 -4.49 6.84
C MET A 1 10.19 -4.08 6.88
N CYS A 2 10.48 -2.78 6.95
CA CYS A 2 11.82 -2.24 6.77
C CYS A 2 12.41 -1.84 8.12
N SER A 3 13.46 -2.53 8.57
CA SER A 3 14.05 -2.36 9.91
C SER A 3 14.64 -0.97 10.15
N ASN A 4 15.24 -0.36 9.12
CA ASN A 4 15.86 0.97 9.23
C ASN A 4 14.88 2.12 8.94
N SER A 5 13.58 1.85 8.78
CA SER A 5 12.60 2.89 8.52
C SER A 5 12.37 3.77 9.76
N PRO A 6 12.29 5.11 9.60
CA PRO A 6 11.93 6.01 10.69
C PRO A 6 10.46 5.87 11.09
N TYR A 7 9.61 5.39 10.18
CA TYR A 7 8.18 5.21 10.43
C TYR A 7 7.90 3.91 11.19
N LYS A 8 6.87 3.96 12.04
CA LYS A 8 6.37 2.83 12.82
C LYS A 8 4.90 2.58 12.49
N ILE A 9 4.43 1.36 12.73
CA ILE A 9 3.03 0.99 12.47
C ILE A 9 2.05 1.90 13.24
N THR A 10 2.46 2.37 14.42
CA THR A 10 1.69 3.29 15.27
C THR A 10 1.38 4.62 14.60
N ASP A 11 2.20 5.06 13.63
CA ASP A 11 2.03 6.33 12.93
C ASP A 11 0.82 6.33 11.97
N TYR A 12 0.20 5.17 11.78
CA TYR A 12 -0.90 4.93 10.84
C TYR A 12 -2.19 4.45 11.50
N LEU A 13 -2.23 4.25 12.82
CA LEU A 13 -3.40 3.70 13.54
C LEU A 13 -4.60 4.66 13.58
N GLN A 14 -4.41 5.92 13.24
CA GLN A 14 -5.48 6.90 13.04
C GLN A 14 -6.25 6.70 11.72
N TYR A 15 -5.75 5.85 10.83
CA TYR A 15 -6.41 5.51 9.57
C TYR A 15 -7.05 4.13 9.65
N ASP A 16 -8.20 3.99 9.01
CA ASP A 16 -8.96 2.75 8.96
C ASP A 16 -8.56 1.85 7.80
N TYR A 17 -7.94 2.41 6.76
CA TYR A 17 -7.32 1.63 5.69
C TYR A 17 -6.12 2.36 5.11
N VAL A 18 -4.97 1.72 5.09
CA VAL A 18 -3.78 2.19 4.38
C VAL A 18 -3.08 1.03 3.69
N GLY A 19 -2.63 1.27 2.48
CA GLY A 19 -1.79 0.38 1.68
C GLY A 19 -0.91 1.21 0.75
N ALA A 20 -0.08 0.56 -0.07
CA ALA A 20 0.73 1.28 -1.04
C ALA A 20 -0.18 2.06 -2.03
N PRO A 21 0.23 3.26 -2.47
CA PRO A 21 -0.48 3.98 -3.52
C PRO A 21 -0.09 3.48 -4.92
N TRP A 22 -1.06 3.47 -5.84
CA TRP A 22 -0.83 3.17 -7.26
C TRP A 22 -0.35 4.40 -8.04
N PRO A 23 0.30 4.26 -9.22
CA PRO A 23 0.69 5.39 -10.06
C PRO A 23 -0.46 6.35 -10.41
N LEU A 24 -0.17 7.65 -10.57
CA LEU A 24 -1.21 8.68 -10.84
C LEU A 24 -1.89 8.52 -12.21
N ASN A 25 -1.24 7.83 -13.14
CA ASN A 25 -1.77 7.49 -14.47
C ASN A 25 -2.54 6.16 -14.47
N SER A 26 -2.75 5.53 -13.32
CA SER A 26 -3.64 4.37 -13.20
C SER A 26 -5.10 4.84 -13.06
N SER A 27 -6.05 4.00 -13.47
CA SER A 27 -7.48 4.20 -13.19
C SER A 27 -7.86 3.83 -11.75
N LEU A 28 -6.88 3.70 -10.85
CA LEU A 28 -7.06 3.20 -9.49
C LEU A 28 -7.14 4.36 -8.47
N PRO A 29 -7.65 4.11 -7.25
CA PRO A 29 -7.82 5.14 -6.24
C PRO A 29 -6.54 5.93 -5.93
N ILE A 30 -6.62 7.26 -6.05
CA ILE A 30 -5.47 8.16 -5.91
C ILE A 30 -4.83 8.08 -4.52
N THR A 31 -5.64 7.91 -3.47
CA THR A 31 -5.20 7.76 -2.09
C THR A 31 -4.35 6.52 -1.87
N GLY A 32 -4.51 5.50 -2.70
CA GLY A 32 -3.91 4.18 -2.53
C GLY A 32 -4.80 3.22 -1.75
N GLY A 33 -4.17 2.18 -1.21
CA GLY A 33 -4.85 1.09 -0.53
C GLY A 33 -4.61 -0.27 -1.21
N ASN A 34 -3.46 -0.46 -1.87
CA ASN A 34 -3.06 -1.78 -2.34
C ASN A 34 -3.01 -2.79 -1.17
N GLY A 35 -3.61 -3.97 -1.38
CA GLY A 35 -3.82 -4.97 -0.34
C GLY A 35 -2.57 -5.76 0.06
N GLY A 36 -1.53 -5.78 -0.78
CA GLY A 36 -0.36 -6.64 -0.64
C GLY A 36 0.47 -6.42 0.65
N PHE A 37 0.52 -5.18 1.12
CA PHE A 37 0.86 -4.85 2.50
C PHE A 37 -0.04 -3.70 2.94
N SER A 38 -0.99 -4.00 3.82
CA SER A 38 -2.01 -3.05 4.25
C SER A 38 -2.36 -3.19 5.73
N LEU A 39 -2.84 -2.08 6.32
CA LEU A 39 -3.44 -2.03 7.66
C LEU A 39 -4.93 -1.70 7.49
N ARG A 40 -5.80 -2.48 8.15
CA ARG A 40 -7.26 -2.35 8.05
C ARG A 40 -7.91 -2.39 9.42
N SER A 41 -8.83 -1.46 9.66
CA SER A 41 -9.70 -1.44 10.83
C SER A 41 -10.79 -2.48 10.70
N ARG A 42 -10.70 -3.57 11.49
CA ARG A 42 -11.70 -4.65 11.50
C ARG A 42 -13.12 -4.11 11.65
N ASN A 43 -13.33 -3.15 12.55
CA ASN A 43 -14.65 -2.59 12.80
C ASN A 43 -15.21 -1.89 11.54
N LYS A 44 -14.40 -1.03 10.89
CA LYS A 44 -14.84 -0.33 9.68
C LYS A 44 -15.03 -1.26 8.48
N THR A 45 -14.18 -2.28 8.34
CA THR A 45 -14.38 -3.32 7.33
C THR A 45 -15.72 -4.01 7.50
N ILE A 46 -16.07 -4.43 8.72
CA ILE A 46 -17.38 -5.05 9.00
C ILE A 46 -18.52 -4.08 8.73
N THR A 47 -18.44 -2.83 9.21
CA THR A 47 -19.47 -1.80 8.94
C THR A 47 -19.67 -1.55 7.45
N LEU A 48 -18.61 -1.58 6.64
CA LEU A 48 -18.73 -1.45 5.19
C LEU A 48 -19.49 -2.64 4.60
N LEU A 49 -19.12 -3.86 4.98
CA LEU A 49 -19.71 -5.10 4.47
C LEU A 49 -21.17 -5.30 4.91
N GLU A 50 -21.57 -4.73 6.04
CA GLU A 50 -22.99 -4.68 6.47
C GLU A 50 -23.83 -3.73 5.60
N ARG A 51 -23.20 -2.72 4.98
CA ARG A 51 -23.87 -1.71 4.14
C ARG A 51 -23.80 -2.02 2.65
N MET A 52 -22.75 -2.70 2.22
CA MET A 52 -22.43 -2.93 0.82
C MET A 52 -21.96 -4.36 0.61
N THR A 53 -22.52 -5.02 -0.41
CA THR A 53 -22.07 -6.35 -0.82
C THR A 53 -20.89 -6.21 -1.78
N PHE A 54 -19.78 -6.90 -1.48
CA PHE A 54 -18.66 -7.01 -2.40
C PHE A 54 -19.11 -7.76 -3.67
N PRO A 55 -18.96 -7.17 -4.87
CA PRO A 55 -19.42 -7.79 -6.11
C PRO A 55 -18.41 -8.82 -6.63
N ALA A 56 -18.38 -10.00 -6.01
CA ALA A 56 -17.39 -11.05 -6.29
C ALA A 56 -17.29 -11.43 -7.79
N GLU A 57 -18.41 -11.42 -8.51
CA GLU A 57 -18.47 -11.79 -9.93
C GLU A 57 -18.05 -10.66 -10.89
N SER A 58 -17.78 -9.45 -10.39
CA SER A 58 -17.41 -8.30 -11.23
C SER A 58 -15.97 -8.34 -11.76
N GLY A 59 -15.11 -9.18 -11.17
CA GLY A 59 -13.68 -9.20 -11.46
C GLY A 59 -12.89 -8.01 -10.90
N ILE A 60 -13.54 -7.10 -10.15
CA ILE A 60 -12.86 -5.99 -9.47
C ILE A 60 -11.96 -6.56 -8.36
N PRO A 61 -10.66 -6.17 -8.32
CA PRO A 61 -9.79 -6.56 -7.22
C PRO A 61 -10.33 -6.07 -5.87
N GLU A 62 -10.21 -6.91 -4.86
CA GLU A 62 -10.74 -6.65 -3.52
C GLU A 62 -10.19 -5.33 -2.92
N ASP A 63 -8.89 -5.12 -3.05
CA ASP A 63 -8.21 -3.96 -2.48
C ASP A 63 -8.61 -2.64 -3.17
N VAL A 64 -8.86 -2.68 -4.47
CA VAL A 64 -9.44 -1.57 -5.24
C VAL A 64 -10.84 -1.26 -4.73
N TRP A 65 -11.70 -2.28 -4.61
CA TRP A 65 -13.07 -2.08 -4.11
C TRP A 65 -13.08 -1.50 -2.69
N PHE A 66 -12.26 -2.01 -1.78
CA PHE A 66 -12.17 -1.44 -0.43
C PHE A 66 -11.60 -0.02 -0.44
N SER A 67 -10.63 0.28 -1.31
CA SER A 67 -10.05 1.62 -1.40
C SER A 67 -11.06 2.66 -1.89
N GLU A 68 -11.97 2.26 -2.78
CA GLU A 68 -13.06 3.11 -3.28
C GLU A 68 -14.17 3.30 -2.25
N ASN A 69 -14.52 2.25 -1.50
CA ASN A 69 -15.77 2.23 -0.72
C ASN A 69 -15.57 2.47 0.79
N LEU A 70 -14.42 2.11 1.37
CA LEU A 70 -14.16 2.30 2.80
C LEU A 70 -14.14 3.78 3.26
N PRO A 71 -13.80 4.80 2.43
CA PRO A 71 -13.99 6.20 2.79
C PRO A 71 -15.43 6.59 3.17
N THR A 72 -16.43 5.80 2.77
CA THR A 72 -17.84 6.05 3.15
C THR A 72 -18.14 5.75 4.63
N VAL A 73 -17.26 5.01 5.31
CA VAL A 73 -17.44 4.59 6.72
C VAL A 73 -16.21 4.80 7.61
N GLY A 74 -15.04 5.06 7.02
CA GLY A 74 -13.76 5.19 7.71
C GLY A 74 -12.82 6.19 7.05
N ILE A 75 -11.62 6.31 7.60
CA ILE A 75 -10.64 7.32 7.20
C ILE A 75 -9.49 6.66 6.46
N LEU A 76 -9.19 7.13 5.25
CA LEU A 76 -7.98 6.77 4.50
C LEU A 76 -6.96 7.90 4.59
N PRO A 77 -5.65 7.61 4.59
CA PRO A 77 -4.64 8.63 4.58
C PRO A 77 -4.60 9.36 3.23
N PRO A 78 -4.11 10.61 3.21
CA PRO A 78 -3.74 11.25 1.97
C PRO A 78 -2.58 10.49 1.31
N ARG A 79 -2.50 10.56 -0.01
CA ARG A 79 -1.50 9.83 -0.82
C ARG A 79 -0.06 10.02 -0.33
N HIS A 80 0.32 11.22 0.12
CA HIS A 80 1.68 11.48 0.59
C HIS A 80 2.03 10.69 1.86
N VAL A 81 1.05 10.39 2.73
CA VAL A 81 1.20 9.49 3.88
C VAL A 81 1.16 8.02 3.42
N ALA A 82 0.30 7.64 2.48
CA ALA A 82 0.30 6.27 1.94
C ALA A 82 1.66 5.88 1.34
N LYS A 83 2.37 6.83 0.71
CA LYS A 83 3.74 6.64 0.21
C LYS A 83 4.75 6.30 1.31
N THR A 84 4.59 6.82 2.52
CA THR A 84 5.50 6.50 3.64
C THR A 84 5.21 5.13 4.23
N PHE A 85 3.97 4.62 4.09
CA PHE A 85 3.55 3.33 4.63
C PHE A 85 4.15 2.15 3.88
N SER A 86 3.94 2.06 2.56
CA SER A 86 4.41 0.92 1.77
C SER A 86 4.73 1.31 0.33
N VAL A 87 5.74 0.67 -0.25
CA VAL A 87 6.11 0.80 -1.66
C VAL A 87 5.86 -0.50 -2.40
N GLU A 88 5.15 -0.37 -3.53
CA GLU A 88 5.00 -1.39 -4.58
C GLU A 88 5.53 -0.81 -5.90
N GLY A 89 4.79 0.17 -6.45
CA GLY A 89 5.14 0.89 -7.69
C GLY A 89 5.54 2.34 -7.51
N VAL A 90 5.06 3.00 -6.45
CA VAL A 90 5.28 4.43 -6.22
C VAL A 90 6.42 4.63 -5.24
N PHE A 91 7.57 5.11 -5.75
CA PHE A 91 8.76 5.30 -4.93
C PHE A 91 8.57 6.26 -3.75
N HIS A 92 9.09 5.83 -2.61
CA HIS A 92 9.39 6.65 -1.45
C HIS A 92 10.76 6.27 -0.91
N GLU A 93 11.54 7.23 -0.42
CA GLU A 93 12.93 7.00 -0.03
C GLU A 93 13.04 6.20 1.28
N ASN A 94 12.12 6.42 2.22
CA ASN A 94 12.13 5.78 3.52
C ASN A 94 10.77 5.14 3.86
N PRO A 95 10.33 4.09 3.15
CA PRO A 95 9.03 3.48 3.43
C PRO A 95 9.08 2.60 4.69
N MET A 96 7.95 2.43 5.37
CA MET A 96 7.84 1.50 6.52
C MET A 96 7.86 0.03 6.07
N ALA A 97 7.32 -0.23 4.88
CA ALA A 97 7.26 -1.57 4.30
C ALA A 97 7.39 -1.52 2.77
N VAL A 98 7.54 -2.70 2.19
CA VAL A 98 7.60 -2.91 0.75
C VAL A 98 6.80 -4.17 0.42
N HIS A 99 6.20 -4.20 -0.76
CA HIS A 99 5.50 -5.37 -1.29
C HIS A 99 5.64 -5.38 -2.81
N LYS A 100 6.14 -6.48 -3.38
CA LYS A 100 6.18 -6.78 -4.83
C LYS A 100 6.58 -5.61 -5.75
N PHE A 101 7.89 -5.46 -5.96
CA PHE A 101 8.40 -4.42 -6.86
C PHE A 101 8.06 -4.68 -8.33
N TYR A 102 7.63 -3.63 -9.04
CA TYR A 102 7.55 -3.61 -10.50
C TYR A 102 8.77 -2.89 -11.10
N VAL A 103 9.88 -3.63 -11.19
CA VAL A 103 11.15 -3.11 -11.70
C VAL A 103 11.02 -2.79 -13.19
N SER A 104 11.62 -1.68 -13.61
CA SER A 104 11.65 -1.14 -14.97
C SER A 104 10.33 -0.55 -15.48
N SER A 105 9.16 -1.01 -15.02
CA SER A 105 7.87 -0.41 -15.38
C SER A 105 7.44 0.71 -14.43
N GLU A 106 7.79 0.62 -13.14
CA GLU A 106 7.37 1.61 -12.13
C GLU A 106 8.53 2.11 -11.27
N LEU A 107 9.47 1.20 -10.91
CA LEU A 107 10.67 1.53 -10.16
C LEU A 107 11.94 1.30 -10.99
N ASN A 108 12.92 2.21 -10.88
CA ASN A 108 14.23 2.02 -11.50
C ASN A 108 15.27 1.46 -10.51
N THR A 109 16.39 0.96 -11.04
CA THR A 109 17.47 0.34 -10.25
C THR A 109 18.04 1.29 -9.19
N THR A 110 18.13 2.58 -9.46
CA THR A 110 18.63 3.58 -8.48
C THR A 110 17.67 3.72 -7.30
N GLN A 111 16.38 3.81 -7.57
CA GLN A 111 15.33 3.85 -6.55
C GLN A 111 15.32 2.58 -5.70
N LEU A 112 15.43 1.42 -6.34
CA LEU A 112 15.46 0.17 -5.61
C LEU A 112 16.71 0.04 -4.73
N LYS A 113 17.90 0.43 -5.23
CA LYS A 113 19.11 0.49 -4.41
C LYS A 113 18.94 1.38 -3.17
N LYS A 114 18.24 2.51 -3.28
CA LYS A 114 17.87 3.34 -2.13
C LYS A 114 16.90 2.63 -1.17
N ILE A 115 15.90 1.93 -1.70
CA ILE A 115 14.99 1.14 -0.86
C ILE A 115 15.76 0.08 -0.07
N HIS A 116 16.76 -0.57 -0.67
CA HIS A 116 17.58 -1.59 0.00
C HIS A 116 18.41 -1.06 1.17
N THR A 117 18.80 0.23 1.19
CA THR A 117 19.52 0.79 2.33
C THR A 117 18.62 0.95 3.56
N VAL A 118 17.36 1.31 3.33
CA VAL A 118 16.35 1.50 4.39
C VAL A 118 15.61 0.21 4.73
N CYS A 119 15.53 -0.71 3.77
CA CYS A 119 14.80 -1.96 3.86
C CYS A 119 15.68 -3.14 3.45
N PRO A 120 16.66 -3.55 4.29
CA PRO A 120 17.46 -4.73 4.00
C PRO A 120 16.61 -5.99 3.74
N GLU A 121 15.43 -6.07 4.36
CA GLU A 121 14.47 -7.17 4.20
C GLU A 121 13.84 -7.23 2.81
N ALA A 122 13.95 -6.18 1.99
CA ALA A 122 13.46 -6.18 0.61
C ALA A 122 14.03 -7.35 -0.22
N VAL A 123 15.22 -7.86 0.16
CA VAL A 123 15.84 -9.05 -0.47
C VAL A 123 15.01 -10.32 -0.35
N LEU A 124 14.07 -10.37 0.58
CA LEU A 124 13.17 -11.50 0.82
C LEU A 124 11.98 -11.52 -0.15
N ILE A 125 11.77 -10.48 -0.97
CA ILE A 125 10.66 -10.39 -1.93
C ILE A 125 11.11 -10.98 -3.28
N PRO A 126 10.68 -12.18 -3.68
CA PRO A 126 10.99 -12.71 -5.01
C PRO A 126 10.11 -12.07 -6.11
N PRO A 127 10.55 -12.12 -7.38
CA PRO A 127 11.92 -12.38 -7.85
C PRO A 127 12.82 -11.12 -7.75
N TYR A 128 12.25 -9.96 -7.42
CA TYR A 128 12.84 -8.63 -7.65
C TYR A 128 13.57 -8.01 -6.46
N GLY A 129 13.57 -8.67 -5.31
CA GLY A 129 14.28 -8.23 -4.12
C GLY A 129 15.79 -8.44 -4.20
N LYS A 130 16.28 -9.25 -5.14
CA LYS A 130 17.73 -9.44 -5.34
C LYS A 130 18.20 -8.47 -6.41
N ILE A 131 19.01 -7.47 -6.02
CA ILE A 131 19.52 -6.40 -6.89
C ILE A 131 21.03 -6.30 -6.73
#